data_AF-A0A9P7ACP9-F1
#
_entry.id   AF-A0A9P7ACP9-F1
#
_cell.length_a   1.000
_cell.length_b   1.000
_cell.length_c   1.000
_cell.angle_alpha   90.00
_cell.angle_beta   90.00
_cell.angle_gamma   90.00
#
_symmetry.space_group_name_H-M   'P 1'
#
loop_
_entity.id
_entity.type
_entity.pdbx_description
1 polymer ?
#
loop_
_entity_poly.entity_id
_entity_poly.type
_entity_poly.pdbx_seq_one_letter_code
_entity_poly.pdbx_strand_id
1 'polypeptide(L)'
;FHHSSGYIHKLGQPNTFKRMEQDDFEPMRKHNVYYPFSDRAEWELAKFLCDNLNQGQITRFLKLLWAKRPLSFKTAKQLFTFMDALPKVPQWRCTPMHTDGY
;
A
#
# COMPACT_ATOMS: atom_id res chain seq x y z
N PHE A 1 -13.95 -32.37 0.92
CA PHE A 1 -13.94 -31.80 -0.45
C PHE A 1 -15.30 -31.16 -0.69
N HIS A 2 -15.39 -29.83 -0.78
CA HIS A 2 -16.66 -29.11 -1.01
C HIS A 2 -16.67 -28.54 -2.43
N HIS A 3 -17.67 -28.92 -3.24
CA HIS A 3 -17.70 -28.69 -4.70
C HIS A 3 -18.16 -27.27 -5.11
N SER A 4 -18.48 -26.38 -4.17
CA SER A 4 -19.18 -25.13 -4.49
C SER A 4 -18.75 -23.89 -3.68
N SER A 5 -17.58 -23.87 -3.03
CA SER A 5 -17.13 -22.70 -2.22
C SER A 5 -16.16 -21.76 -2.94
N GLY A 6 -16.28 -21.62 -4.26
CA GLY A 6 -15.52 -20.64 -5.03
C GLY A 6 -16.44 -19.56 -5.57
N TYR A 7 -16.50 -18.39 -4.92
CA TYR A 7 -17.04 -17.20 -5.57
C TYR A 7 -16.20 -16.92 -6.81
N ILE A 8 -16.73 -17.26 -7.99
CA ILE A 8 -16.11 -17.00 -9.28
C ILE A 8 -16.03 -15.47 -9.41
N HIS A 9 -14.85 -14.91 -9.14
CA HIS A 9 -14.53 -13.56 -9.59
C HIS A 9 -14.69 -13.58 -11.11
N LYS A 10 -15.59 -12.72 -11.62
CA LYS A 10 -16.02 -12.64 -13.03
C LYS A 10 -14.88 -13.02 -13.97
N LEU A 11 -15.08 -14.13 -14.68
CA LEU A 11 -14.17 -14.69 -15.67
C LEU A 11 -13.79 -13.57 -16.66
N GLY A 12 -12.55 -13.07 -16.57
CA GLY A 12 -12.03 -12.01 -17.45
C GLY A 12 -11.42 -10.79 -16.76
N GLN A 13 -11.62 -10.59 -15.45
CA GLN A 13 -10.91 -9.56 -14.69
C GLN A 13 -9.73 -10.18 -13.94
N PRO A 14 -8.50 -9.62 -14.00
CA PRO A 14 -7.39 -10.09 -13.18
C PRO A 14 -7.79 -10.02 -11.70
N ASN A 15 -7.59 -11.11 -10.96
CA ASN A 15 -7.82 -11.14 -9.51
C ASN A 15 -6.88 -10.16 -8.81
N THR A 16 -7.14 -9.81 -7.55
CA THR A 16 -6.36 -8.79 -6.84
C THR A 16 -4.87 -9.06 -6.87
N PHE A 17 -4.47 -10.33 -6.76
CA PHE A 17 -3.08 -10.75 -6.85
C PHE A 17 -2.48 -10.48 -8.24
N LYS A 18 -3.17 -10.88 -9.32
CA LYS A 18 -2.77 -10.58 -10.70
C LYS A 18 -2.74 -9.08 -11.01
N ARG A 19 -3.59 -8.27 -10.36
CA ARG A 19 -3.56 -6.80 -10.48
C ARG A 19 -2.36 -6.18 -9.76
N MET A 20 -1.93 -6.79 -8.65
CA MET A 20 -0.68 -6.43 -7.99
C MET A 20 0.53 -6.87 -8.82
N GLU A 21 0.43 -7.99 -9.53
CA GLU A 21 1.47 -8.48 -10.46
C GLU A 21 1.58 -7.63 -11.75
N GLN A 22 0.51 -6.93 -12.14
CA GLN A 22 0.46 -6.06 -13.32
C GLN A 22 0.81 -4.60 -13.00
N ASP A 23 1.13 -4.28 -11.75
CA ASP A 23 1.57 -2.94 -11.34
C ASP A 23 2.99 -2.68 -11.86
N ASP A 24 3.25 -1.51 -12.47
CA ASP A 24 4.54 -1.17 -13.10
C ASP A 24 5.73 -1.25 -12.11
N PHE A 25 5.43 -1.30 -10.81
CA PHE A 25 6.40 -1.38 -9.71
C PHE A 25 6.64 -2.80 -9.17
N GLU A 26 6.01 -3.83 -9.75
CA GLU A 26 6.18 -5.25 -9.39
C GLU A 26 7.64 -5.73 -9.30
N PRO A 27 8.52 -5.47 -10.29
CA PRO A 27 9.90 -5.97 -10.23
C PRO A 27 10.70 -5.31 -9.09
N MET A 28 10.40 -4.05 -8.75
CA MET A 28 11.05 -3.34 -7.64
C MET A 28 10.52 -3.81 -6.29
N ARG A 29 9.23 -4.17 -6.20
CA ARG A 29 8.62 -4.69 -4.97
C ARG A 29 9.06 -6.12 -4.61
N LYS A 30 9.50 -6.91 -5.59
CA LYS A 30 10.15 -8.21 -5.32
C LYS A 30 11.43 -8.07 -4.50
N HIS A 31 12.18 -6.98 -4.69
CA HIS A 31 13.40 -6.72 -3.92
C HIS A 31 13.15 -5.87 -2.68
N ASN A 32 12.21 -4.92 -2.76
CA ASN A 32 11.84 -4.05 -1.66
C ASN A 32 10.32 -3.90 -1.57
N VAL A 33 9.72 -4.63 -0.62
CA VAL A 33 8.27 -4.65 -0.37
C VAL A 33 7.70 -3.25 -0.11
N TYR A 34 8.53 -2.30 0.36
CA TYR A 34 8.13 -0.94 0.69
C TYR A 34 8.30 0.06 -0.46
N TYR A 35 8.69 -0.37 -1.67
CA TYR A 35 8.82 0.54 -2.81
C TYR A 35 7.50 1.31 -3.07
N PRO A 36 7.55 2.66 -3.22
CA PRO A 36 8.69 3.53 -3.58
C PRO A 36 9.57 4.04 -2.43
N PHE A 37 9.33 3.61 -1.19
CA PHE A 37 10.16 3.96 -0.03
C PHE A 37 11.41 3.08 0.02
N SER A 38 12.51 3.58 0.57
CA SER A 38 13.79 2.88 0.64
C SER A 38 13.76 1.71 1.62
N ASP A 39 13.04 1.85 2.72
CA ASP A 39 12.91 0.82 3.75
C ASP A 39 11.57 0.90 4.51
N ARG A 40 11.38 -0.05 5.45
CA ARG A 40 10.20 -0.09 6.33
C ARG A 40 10.09 1.14 7.23
N ALA A 41 11.21 1.65 7.73
CA ALA A 41 11.22 2.75 8.69
C ALA A 41 10.78 4.06 8.02
N GLU A 42 11.20 4.28 6.79
CA GLU A 42 10.78 5.37 5.94
C GLU A 42 9.30 5.28 5.62
N TRP A 43 8.80 4.09 5.27
CA TRP A 43 7.37 3.88 5.04
C TRP A 43 6.52 4.15 6.29
N GLU A 44 6.98 3.71 7.46
CA GLU A 44 6.27 3.94 8.72
C GLU A 44 6.24 5.44 9.09
N LEU A 45 7.35 6.15 8.89
CA LEU A 45 7.41 7.59 9.04
C LEU A 45 6.48 8.30 8.04
N ALA A 46 6.53 7.92 6.77
CA ALA A 46 5.65 8.44 5.72
C ALA A 46 4.17 8.29 6.08
N LYS A 47 3.77 7.11 6.57
CA LYS A 47 2.41 6.84 7.04
C LYS A 47 2.04 7.73 8.23
N PHE A 48 2.90 7.81 9.24
CA PHE A 48 2.68 8.66 10.41
C PHE A 48 2.48 10.13 10.02
N LEU A 49 3.32 10.64 9.10
CA LEU A 49 3.22 12.01 8.61
C LEU A 49 1.90 12.27 7.87
N CYS A 50 1.45 11.34 7.03
CA CYS A 50 0.17 11.45 6.31
C CYS A 50 -1.04 11.40 7.25
N ASP A 51 -1.00 10.57 8.29
CA ASP A 51 -2.13 10.41 9.22
C ASP A 51 -2.25 11.58 10.21
N ASN A 52 -1.13 12.20 10.60
CA ASN A 52 -1.10 13.17 11.70
C ASN A 52 -0.88 14.63 11.29
N LEU A 53 -0.35 14.90 10.08
CA LEU A 53 0.07 16.24 9.68
C LEU A 53 -0.57 16.68 8.36
N ASN A 54 -0.85 17.98 8.25
CA ASN A 54 -1.24 18.58 6.97
C ASN A 54 -0.02 18.75 6.03
N GLN A 55 -0.26 18.84 4.72
CA GLN A 55 0.77 19.05 3.69
C GLN A 55 1.77 20.18 4.02
N GLY A 56 1.29 21.30 4.57
CA GLY A 56 2.13 22.41 5.00
C GLY A 56 3.05 22.07 6.19
N GLN A 57 2.55 21.28 7.15
CA GLN A 57 3.32 20.83 8.29
C GLN A 57 4.35 19.76 7.90
N ILE A 58 3.97 18.82 7.02
CA ILE A 58 4.90 17.84 6.43
C ILE A 58 6.04 18.58 5.69
N THR A 59 5.72 19.61 4.91
CA THR A 59 6.74 20.39 4.20
C THR A 59 7.68 21.13 5.15
N ARG A 60 7.17 21.64 6.29
CA ARG A 60 8.03 22.22 7.35
C ARG A 60 8.89 21.16 8.03
N PHE A 61 8.33 19.99 8.33
CA PHE A 61 9.05 18.86 8.91
C PHE A 61 10.22 18.41 8.01
N LEU A 62 9.98 18.29 6.70
CA LEU A 62 11.01 17.91 5.73
C LEU A 62 12.15 18.94 5.58
N LYS A 63 11.94 20.19 5.99
CA LYS A 63 12.99 21.23 6.02
C LYS A 63 13.89 21.14 7.25
N LEU A 64 13.52 20.36 8.28
CA LEU A 64 14.33 20.20 9.49
C LEU A 64 15.65 19.51 9.15
N LEU A 65 16.73 19.95 9.81
CA LEU A 65 18.06 19.35 9.63
C LEU A 65 18.05 17.84 9.95
N TRP A 66 17.24 17.43 10.92
CA TRP A 66 17.05 16.02 11.28
C TRP A 66 16.40 15.20 10.15
N ALA A 67 15.50 15.81 9.38
CA ALA A 67 14.80 15.18 8.25
C ALA A 67 15.61 15.23 6.93
N LYS A 68 16.81 15.82 6.93
CA LYS A 68 17.74 15.83 5.75
C LYS A 68 18.41 14.48 5.48
N ARG A 69 17.95 13.40 6.11
CA ARG A 69 18.33 12.04 5.73
C ARG A 69 17.93 11.79 4.27
N PRO A 70 18.54 10.80 3.58
CA PRO A 70 18.18 10.46 2.21
C PRO A 70 16.79 9.80 2.19
N LEU A 71 15.74 10.62 2.31
CA LEU A 71 14.36 10.20 2.08
C LEU A 71 14.11 10.17 0.57
N SER A 72 13.33 9.19 0.12
CA SER A 72 12.85 9.04 -1.26
C SER A 72 11.95 10.20 -1.70
N PHE A 73 11.40 10.98 -0.75
CA PHE A 73 10.52 12.12 -1.02
C PHE A 73 11.06 13.42 -0.43
N LYS A 74 10.99 14.51 -1.20
CA LYS A 74 11.45 15.85 -0.78
C LYS A 74 10.31 16.81 -0.47
N THR A 75 9.08 16.44 -0.82
CA THR A 75 7.90 17.28 -0.64
C THR A 75 6.70 16.46 -0.17
N ALA A 76 5.76 17.11 0.52
CA ALA A 76 4.50 16.49 0.90
C ALA A 76 3.73 15.98 -0.33
N LYS A 77 3.73 16.72 -1.45
CA LYS A 77 3.09 16.27 -2.70
C LYS A 77 3.67 14.94 -3.19
N GLN A 78 4.99 14.81 -3.25
CA GLN A 78 5.63 13.55 -3.64
C GLN A 78 5.24 12.40 -2.71
N LEU A 79 5.19 12.65 -1.40
CA LEU A 79 4.73 11.66 -0.43
C LEU A 79 3.30 11.18 -0.72
N PHE A 80 2.36 12.10 -1.00
CA PHE A 80 0.99 11.71 -1.38
C PHE A 80 0.94 10.97 -2.71
N THR A 81 1.72 11.39 -3.71
CA THR A 81 1.84 10.65 -4.98
C THR A 81 2.35 9.22 -4.75
N PHE A 82 3.30 9.03 -3.84
CA PHE A 82 3.80 7.71 -3.48
C PHE A 82 2.75 6.86 -2.77
N MET A 83 1.95 7.46 -1.87
CA MET A 83 0.83 6.79 -1.21
C MET A 83 -0.28 6.41 -2.20
N ASP A 84 -0.57 7.25 -3.20
CA ASP A 84 -1.52 6.96 -4.28
C ASP A 84 -1.01 5.88 -5.25
N ALA A 85 0.31 5.77 -5.44
CA ALA A 85 0.95 4.73 -6.23
C ALA A 85 0.99 3.36 -5.52
N LEU A 86 0.60 3.30 -4.24
CA LEU A 86 0.45 2.00 -3.57
C LEU A 86 -0.80 1.29 -4.09
N PRO A 87 -0.72 -0.03 -4.37
CA PRO A 87 -1.85 -0.79 -4.84
C PRO A 87 -2.90 -0.74 -3.75
N LYS A 88 -4.11 -0.32 -4.13
CA LYS A 88 -5.24 -0.26 -3.20
C LYS A 88 -5.39 -1.63 -2.57
N VAL A 89 -5.19 -1.69 -1.25
CA VAL A 89 -5.38 -2.92 -0.49
C VAL A 89 -6.83 -3.37 -0.74
N PRO A 90 -7.09 -4.62 -1.13
CA PRO A 90 -8.46 -5.11 -1.24
C PRO A 90 -9.14 -4.89 0.11
N GLN A 91 -10.34 -4.30 0.09
CA GLN A 91 -11.17 -4.27 1.30
C GLN A 91 -11.37 -5.72 1.75
N TRP A 92 -10.89 -6.02 2.96
CA TRP A 92 -11.12 -7.31 3.60
C TRP A 92 -12.64 -7.48 3.79
N ARG A 93 -13.23 -8.44 3.08
CA ARG A 93 -14.63 -8.84 3.24
C ARG A 93 -14.65 -10.11 4.07
N CYS A 94 -14.95 -9.98 5.35
CA CYS A 94 -15.24 -11.13 6.20
C CYS A 94 -16.70 -11.54 5.97
N THR A 95 -16.91 -12.65 5.29
CA THR A 95 -18.22 -13.31 5.26
C THR A 95 -18.26 -14.37 6.35
N PRO A 96 -19.27 -14.36 7.24
CA PRO A 96 -19.44 -15.40 8.24
C PRO A 96 -19.67 -16.75 7.54
N MET A 97 -18.85 -17.75 7.91
CA MET A 97 -19.02 -19.11 7.42
C MET A 97 -20.14 -19.75 8.25
N HIS A 98 -21.31 -19.96 7.64
CA HIS A 98 -22.35 -20.77 8.23
C HIS A 98 -21.95 -22.24 8.08
N THR A 99 -21.56 -22.87 9.19
CA THR A 99 -21.41 -24.32 9.25
C THR A 99 -22.73 -24.87 9.76
N ASP A 100 -23.52 -25.50 8.89
CA ASP A 100 -24.66 -26.30 9.33
C ASP A 100 -24.11 -27.44 10.21
N GLY A 101 -24.58 -27.49 11.46
CA GLY A 101 -24.21 -28.51 12.43
C GLY A 101 -24.70 -29.89 11.99
N TYR A 102 -23.87 -30.90 12.26
CA TYR A 102 -24.13 -32.32 12.01
C TYR A 102 -25.41 -32.83 12.68
#